data_AF-A0AAJ0AG33-F1
#
_entry.id   AF-A0AAJ0AG33-F1
#
_cell.length_a   1.000
_cell.length_b   1.000
_cell.length_c   1.000
_cell.angle_alpha   90.00
_cell.angle_beta   90.00
_cell.angle_gamma   90.00
#
_symmetry.space_group_name_H-M   'P 1'
#
loop_
_entity.id
_entity.type
_entity.pdbx_description
1 polymer ?
#
loop_
_entity_poly.entity_id
_entity_poly.type
_entity_poly.pdbx_seq_one_letter_code
_entity_poly.pdbx_strand_id
1 'polypeptide(L)'
;MRSLSSDMVPVALISVCIGRKPWHQHPNTLHLVVQTNLVTSINAEFRSSNCFEFVLNPHLYKGLRALVITCRSSLIWQIIAIPMHRHILAVSLSSALVAWAKTPEGFEPASNVDLIVAYGETSGLNGVDLAKSLTQTEPTVGTTEPLTGKSYAIIMVDIDIPTASPPTTGTFLHWAQADLTPAAQTTTVKLNDGERVIHTLTTTSNAIADYKGPAPPARVPLSHRYIELLVDTSDITADGTAALQTLSTRGGVDVNAVLTTAGLANKVVAGNFFTVTNPGPAANAKKSNSTTTAPTGAVTPSKVPSGISSGIKSTSLSNTVLMGAMAVGFLGAFASSF
;
A
#
# COMPACT_ATOMS: atom_id res chain seq x y z
N MET A 1 8.35 -59.41 -26.35
CA MET A 1 8.45 -59.27 -24.88
C MET A 1 9.82 -58.71 -24.52
N ARG A 2 9.89 -57.43 -24.15
CA ARG A 2 11.02 -56.84 -23.43
C ARG A 2 10.41 -56.03 -22.29
N SER A 3 10.77 -56.39 -21.06
CA SER A 3 10.37 -55.70 -19.83
C SER A 3 11.50 -54.74 -19.46
N LEU A 4 11.18 -53.46 -19.30
CA LEU A 4 12.07 -52.43 -18.74
C LEU A 4 11.79 -52.37 -17.23
N SER A 5 12.78 -52.71 -16.39
CA SER A 5 12.72 -52.46 -14.95
C SER A 5 13.21 -51.05 -14.65
N SER A 6 12.35 -50.23 -14.04
CA SER A 6 12.70 -48.91 -13.52
C SER A 6 13.30 -49.09 -12.12
N ASP A 7 14.62 -48.97 -12.01
CA ASP A 7 15.30 -48.88 -10.71
C ASP A 7 15.04 -47.49 -10.11
N MET A 8 14.15 -47.42 -9.12
CA MET A 8 13.98 -46.23 -8.29
C MET A 8 15.09 -46.19 -7.22
N VAL A 9 15.91 -45.13 -7.25
CA VAL A 9 16.81 -44.78 -6.15
C VAL A 9 15.97 -44.18 -5.01
N PRO A 10 16.05 -44.67 -3.77
CA PRO A 10 15.31 -44.09 -2.67
C PRO A 10 15.87 -42.70 -2.33
N VAL A 11 15.02 -41.68 -2.42
CA VAL A 11 15.30 -40.33 -1.89
C VAL A 11 14.86 -40.31 -0.43
N ALA A 12 15.81 -40.22 0.50
CA ALA A 12 15.52 -40.01 1.90
C ALA A 12 15.29 -38.51 2.16
N LEU A 13 14.08 -38.13 2.58
CA LEU A 13 13.79 -36.81 3.10
C LEU A 13 14.18 -36.78 4.59
N ILE A 14 15.15 -35.94 4.97
CA ILE A 14 15.49 -35.74 6.38
C ILE A 14 14.80 -34.44 6.83
N SER A 15 13.86 -34.57 7.76
CA SER A 15 13.18 -33.43 8.39
C SER A 15 13.75 -33.24 9.80
N VAL A 16 14.21 -32.03 10.11
CA VAL A 16 14.78 -31.68 11.43
C VAL A 16 13.86 -30.69 12.12
N CYS A 17 13.24 -31.11 13.22
CA CYS A 17 12.45 -30.23 14.09
C CYS A 17 13.29 -29.79 15.29
N ILE A 18 13.39 -28.48 15.52
CA ILE A 18 14.06 -27.92 16.71
C ILE A 18 12.98 -27.48 17.70
N GLY A 19 12.77 -28.26 18.77
CA GLY A 19 11.86 -27.89 19.86
C GLY A 19 12.61 -27.27 21.04
N ARG A 20 12.07 -26.20 21.64
CA ARG A 20 12.52 -25.68 22.95
C ARG A 20 11.69 -26.34 24.06
N LYS A 21 12.35 -26.90 25.09
CA LYS A 21 11.72 -27.22 26.38
C LYS A 21 12.01 -26.11 27.41
N PRO A 22 11.13 -25.88 28.41
CA PRO A 22 11.38 -24.90 29.45
C PRO A 22 12.34 -25.45 30.51
N TRP A 23 13.42 -24.69 30.72
CA TRP A 23 14.21 -24.48 31.94
C TRP A 23 14.04 -25.47 33.10
N HIS A 24 14.93 -26.46 33.16
CA HIS A 24 15.91 -26.63 34.25
C HIS A 24 16.84 -27.81 33.88
N GLN A 25 18.15 -27.58 34.06
CA GLN A 25 19.31 -28.49 33.90
C GLN A 25 20.18 -28.33 32.62
N HIS A 26 21.45 -27.96 32.88
CA HIS A 26 22.68 -27.87 32.06
C HIS A 26 22.68 -27.08 30.73
N PRO A 27 23.61 -26.10 30.50
CA PRO A 27 23.48 -25.16 29.37
C PRO A 27 23.87 -25.68 27.97
N ASN A 28 24.49 -26.86 27.82
CA ASN A 28 25.21 -27.19 26.57
C ASN A 28 24.93 -28.59 26.00
N THR A 29 23.68 -29.06 26.03
CA THR A 29 23.32 -30.34 25.40
C THR A 29 22.16 -30.17 24.42
N LEU A 30 22.46 -30.20 23.13
CA LEU A 30 21.46 -30.29 22.06
C LEU A 30 21.13 -31.77 21.82
N HIS A 31 19.89 -32.19 22.10
CA HIS A 31 19.43 -33.54 21.74
C HIS A 31 18.87 -33.53 20.32
N LEU A 32 19.60 -34.15 19.39
CA LEU A 32 19.14 -34.39 18.03
C LEU A 32 18.47 -35.77 17.97
N VAL A 33 17.17 -35.83 17.73
CA VAL A 33 16.46 -37.10 17.47
C VAL A 33 16.34 -37.28 15.97
N VAL A 34 17.12 -38.19 15.41
CA VAL A 34 17.04 -38.57 13.99
C VAL A 34 16.22 -39.85 13.92
N GLN A 35 14.96 -39.76 13.51
CA GLN A 35 14.17 -40.95 13.20
C GLN A 35 14.58 -41.47 11.82
N THR A 36 15.33 -42.56 11.82
CA THR A 36 15.50 -43.42 10.65
C THR A 36 15.23 -44.85 11.09
N ASN A 37 14.76 -45.71 10.19
CA ASN A 37 14.54 -47.14 10.47
C ASN A 37 15.86 -47.94 10.60
N LEU A 38 17.02 -47.28 10.77
CA LEU A 38 18.32 -47.92 10.96
C LEU A 38 19.20 -47.08 11.90
N VAL A 39 19.55 -47.66 13.05
CA VAL A 39 20.35 -47.01 14.09
C VAL A 39 21.77 -46.75 13.58
N THR A 40 22.19 -45.48 13.52
CA THR A 40 23.61 -45.10 13.49
C THR A 40 23.84 -43.85 14.35
N SER A 41 24.94 -43.84 15.10
CA SER A 41 25.35 -42.69 15.93
C SER A 41 26.14 -41.68 15.10
N ILE A 42 25.85 -40.38 15.26
CA ILE A 42 26.63 -39.29 14.66
C ILE A 42 27.43 -38.61 15.78
N ASN A 43 28.74 -38.46 15.59
CA ASN A 43 29.58 -37.61 16.45
C ASN A 43 29.66 -36.22 15.84
N ALA A 44 29.40 -35.18 16.63
CA ALA A 44 29.58 -33.78 16.26
C ALA A 44 30.74 -33.20 17.09
N GLU A 45 31.61 -32.41 16.46
CA GLU A 45 32.72 -31.73 17.13
C GLU A 45 32.61 -30.22 16.91
N PHE A 46 32.82 -29.43 17.97
CA PHE A 46 32.67 -27.97 17.95
C PHE A 46 33.96 -27.29 17.54
N ARG A 47 33.91 -26.36 16.56
CA ARG A 47 35.10 -25.55 16.18
C ARG A 47 34.96 -24.03 16.26
N SER A 48 33.78 -23.42 16.34
CA SER A 48 33.63 -22.00 16.74
C SER A 48 32.16 -21.62 17.00
N SER A 49 31.94 -20.45 17.59
CA SER A 49 30.73 -20.07 18.32
C SER A 49 29.43 -19.88 17.51
N ASN A 50 29.43 -19.94 16.17
CA ASN A 50 28.22 -19.62 15.39
C ASN A 50 28.02 -20.40 14.07
N CYS A 51 28.74 -21.50 13.83
CA CYS A 51 28.54 -22.33 12.65
C CYS A 51 28.49 -23.82 13.00
N PHE A 52 27.55 -24.54 12.39
CA PHE A 52 27.46 -25.99 12.49
C PHE A 52 28.11 -26.60 11.24
N GLU A 53 29.08 -27.48 11.44
CA GLU A 53 29.64 -28.29 10.37
C GLU A 53 29.27 -29.75 10.63
N PHE A 54 28.60 -30.38 9.66
CA PHE A 54 28.29 -31.80 9.70
C PHE A 54 29.27 -32.54 8.80
N VAL A 55 30.18 -33.31 9.40
CA VAL A 55 31.07 -34.20 8.65
C VAL A 55 30.46 -35.60 8.69
N LEU A 56 29.89 -36.04 7.57
CA LEU A 56 29.39 -37.42 7.43
C LEU A 56 30.57 -38.37 7.15
N ASN A 57 30.56 -39.53 7.79
CA ASN A 57 31.61 -40.53 7.66
C ASN A 57 31.62 -41.12 6.22
N PRO A 58 32.73 -41.00 5.47
CA PRO A 58 32.79 -41.36 4.05
C PRO A 58 32.70 -42.87 3.76
N HIS A 59 32.75 -43.74 4.76
CA HIS A 59 32.70 -45.19 4.54
C HIS A 59 31.30 -45.74 4.17
N LEU A 60 30.24 -44.94 4.29
CA LEU A 60 28.87 -45.38 3.99
C LEU A 60 28.27 -44.81 2.69
N TYR A 61 28.87 -43.77 2.09
CA TYR A 61 28.41 -43.18 0.84
C TYR A 61 29.60 -42.79 -0.03
N LYS A 62 29.92 -43.59 -1.05
CA LYS A 62 30.88 -43.20 -2.08
C LYS A 62 30.33 -42.01 -2.87
N GLY A 63 30.85 -40.81 -2.59
CA GLY A 63 30.80 -39.69 -3.52
C GLY A 63 29.89 -38.51 -3.19
N LEU A 64 29.24 -38.46 -2.01
CA LEU A 64 28.43 -37.30 -1.62
C LEU A 64 29.09 -36.51 -0.50
N ARG A 65 29.48 -35.26 -0.77
CA ARG A 65 29.81 -34.26 0.24
C ARG A 65 28.78 -33.14 0.13
N ALA A 66 27.89 -33.04 1.09
CA ALA A 66 26.94 -31.94 1.20
C ALA A 66 27.43 -30.97 2.29
N LEU A 67 27.61 -29.71 1.93
CA LEU A 67 27.84 -28.63 2.88
C LEU A 67 26.51 -27.90 3.08
N VAL A 68 25.93 -28.04 4.26
CA VAL A 68 24.70 -27.32 4.64
C VAL A 68 25.10 -26.19 5.57
N ILE A 69 25.09 -24.96 5.06
CA ILE A 69 25.27 -23.76 5.88
C ILE A 69 23.90 -23.23 6.23
N THR A 70 23.48 -23.37 7.49
CA THR A 70 22.29 -22.67 7.98
C THR A 70 22.73 -21.34 8.57
N CYS A 71 22.29 -20.23 7.97
CA CYS A 71 22.42 -18.91 8.57
C CYS A 71 21.08 -18.47 9.13
N ARG A 72 21.12 -17.77 10.25
CA ARG A 72 19.99 -17.54 11.16
C ARG A 72 19.02 -16.44 10.67
N SER A 73 18.65 -16.44 9.39
CA SER A 73 17.51 -15.68 8.87
C SER A 73 17.32 -15.97 7.37
N SER A 74 16.10 -16.37 7.00
CA SER A 74 15.60 -16.62 5.64
C SER A 74 15.83 -18.02 5.06
N LEU A 75 14.72 -18.72 4.80
CA LEU A 75 14.63 -20.02 4.15
C LEU A 75 14.53 -19.85 2.63
N ILE A 76 15.62 -20.09 1.92
CA ILE A 76 15.60 -20.45 0.49
C ILE A 76 16.58 -21.61 0.29
N TRP A 77 16.08 -22.74 -0.19
CA TRP A 77 16.90 -23.92 -0.50
C TRP A 77 17.36 -23.85 -1.96
N GLN A 78 18.67 -23.66 -2.19
CA GLN A 78 19.29 -23.93 -3.49
C GLN A 78 20.53 -24.80 -3.29
N ILE A 79 20.51 -25.99 -3.89
CA ILE A 79 21.65 -26.92 -3.93
C ILE A 79 22.51 -26.53 -5.11
N ILE A 80 23.71 -26.01 -4.86
CA ILE A 80 24.72 -25.72 -5.91
C ILE A 80 25.89 -26.68 -5.69
N ALA A 81 26.12 -27.59 -6.64
CA ALA A 81 27.33 -28.41 -6.69
C ALA A 81 28.42 -27.61 -7.43
N ILE A 82 29.54 -27.32 -6.76
CA ILE A 82 30.67 -26.59 -7.35
C ILE A 82 31.88 -27.54 -7.46
N PRO A 83 32.45 -27.78 -8.65
CA PRO A 83 33.75 -28.45 -8.78
C PRO A 83 34.87 -27.49 -8.34
N MET A 84 35.74 -27.97 -7.45
CA MET A 84 36.90 -27.22 -6.98
C MET A 84 37.93 -27.07 -8.11
N HIS A 85 38.11 -25.87 -8.66
CA HIS A 85 39.41 -25.34 -9.09
C HIS A 85 39.30 -23.84 -9.45
N ARG A 86 40.25 -23.05 -8.92
CA ARG A 86 40.56 -21.63 -9.18
C ARG A 86 39.73 -20.60 -8.42
N HIS A 87 40.44 -19.76 -7.66
CA HIS A 87 39.94 -18.61 -6.92
C HIS A 87 39.38 -17.56 -7.88
N ILE A 88 38.07 -17.60 -8.12
CA ILE A 88 37.32 -16.48 -8.69
C ILE A 88 36.59 -15.83 -7.51
N LEU A 89 36.94 -14.58 -7.23
CA LEU A 89 36.20 -13.73 -6.31
C LEU A 89 34.80 -13.51 -6.90
N ALA A 90 33.83 -14.31 -6.48
CA ALA A 90 32.43 -14.14 -6.87
C ALA A 90 31.84 -13.01 -6.02
N VAL A 91 31.85 -11.79 -6.55
CA VAL A 91 31.09 -10.67 -6.00
C VAL A 91 29.62 -10.95 -6.32
N SER A 92 28.88 -11.48 -5.35
CA SER A 92 27.43 -11.61 -5.43
C SER A 92 26.81 -10.21 -5.32
N LEU A 93 26.52 -9.60 -6.46
CA LEU A 93 25.74 -8.37 -6.54
C LEU A 93 24.28 -8.73 -6.20
N SER A 94 23.89 -8.53 -4.94
CA SER A 94 22.49 -8.60 -4.53
C SER A 94 21.75 -7.46 -5.20
N SER A 95 21.09 -7.73 -6.33
CA SER A 95 20.10 -6.82 -6.91
C SER A 95 18.99 -6.64 -5.88
N ALA A 96 18.99 -5.53 -5.16
CA ALA A 96 17.81 -5.08 -4.45
C ALA A 96 16.73 -4.86 -5.53
N LEU A 97 15.76 -5.76 -5.59
CA LEU A 97 14.53 -5.51 -6.33
C LEU A 97 13.95 -4.25 -5.70
N VAL A 98 14.09 -3.12 -6.37
CA VAL A 98 13.39 -1.88 -6.01
C VAL A 98 11.93 -2.19 -6.28
N ALA A 99 11.25 -2.69 -5.26
CA ALA A 99 9.82 -2.87 -5.32
C ALA A 99 9.23 -1.46 -5.50
N TRP A 100 8.42 -1.29 -6.54
CA TRP A 100 7.77 -0.02 -6.79
C TRP A 100 6.71 0.14 -5.71
N ALA A 101 7.09 0.81 -4.63
CA ALA A 101 6.16 1.18 -3.58
C ALA A 101 5.07 2.06 -4.20
N LYS A 102 3.82 1.71 -3.92
CA LYS A 102 2.62 2.47 -4.26
C LYS A 102 2.37 3.61 -3.27
N THR A 103 3.18 3.68 -2.22
CA THR A 103 3.41 4.87 -1.39
C THR A 103 4.63 5.64 -1.93
N PRO A 104 4.76 6.95 -1.66
CA PRO A 104 5.91 7.73 -2.09
C PRO A 104 7.24 7.16 -1.58
N GLU A 105 8.32 7.38 -2.33
CA GLU A 105 9.66 6.98 -1.90
C GLU A 105 10.01 7.59 -0.54
N GLY A 106 10.55 6.75 0.36
CA GLY A 106 10.95 7.14 1.72
C GLY A 106 9.79 7.27 2.72
N PHE A 107 8.54 7.04 2.31
CA PHE A 107 7.42 6.92 3.23
C PHE A 107 7.37 5.50 3.83
N GLU A 108 7.20 5.43 5.14
CA GLU A 108 7.04 4.16 5.87
C GLU A 108 5.75 4.17 6.71
N PRO A 109 5.07 3.02 6.86
CA PRO A 109 5.38 1.75 6.19
C PRO A 109 5.03 1.79 4.70
N ALA A 110 5.94 1.30 3.86
CA ALA A 110 5.69 1.21 2.43
C ALA A 110 4.77 0.04 2.06
N SER A 111 4.03 0.17 0.94
CA SER A 111 3.27 -0.94 0.34
C SER A 111 3.56 -1.04 -1.14
N ASN A 112 3.64 -2.27 -1.66
CA ASN A 112 3.78 -2.56 -3.10
C ASN A 112 2.48 -3.05 -3.75
N VAL A 113 1.38 -3.02 -2.99
CA VAL A 113 0.05 -3.44 -3.45
C VAL A 113 -0.81 -2.20 -3.59
N ASP A 114 -1.48 -2.06 -4.74
CA ASP A 114 -2.35 -0.92 -5.02
C ASP A 114 -3.58 -0.93 -4.12
N LEU A 115 -3.78 0.17 -3.39
CA LEU A 115 -5.08 0.54 -2.87
C LEU A 115 -5.81 1.36 -3.94
N ILE A 116 -6.92 0.85 -4.47
CA ILE A 116 -7.74 1.58 -5.42
C ILE A 116 -8.51 2.67 -4.68
N VAL A 117 -8.27 3.93 -5.07
CA VAL A 117 -8.95 5.11 -4.55
C VAL A 117 -9.71 5.80 -5.67
N ALA A 118 -11.03 5.89 -5.54
CA ALA A 118 -11.93 6.47 -6.53
C ALA A 118 -12.71 7.66 -5.95
N TYR A 119 -12.56 8.83 -6.56
CA TYR A 119 -13.35 10.03 -6.30
C TYR A 119 -14.38 10.19 -7.42
N GLY A 120 -15.55 9.59 -7.24
CA GLY A 120 -16.54 9.47 -8.31
C GLY A 120 -16.00 8.64 -9.47
N GLU A 121 -15.93 9.23 -10.67
CA GLU A 121 -15.38 8.58 -11.86
C GLU A 121 -13.86 8.80 -12.04
N THR A 122 -13.20 9.50 -11.11
CA THR A 122 -11.78 9.85 -11.19
C THR A 122 -10.94 8.96 -10.27
N SER A 123 -9.85 8.41 -10.81
CA SER A 123 -8.87 7.63 -10.03
C SER A 123 -7.85 8.53 -9.35
N GLY A 124 -7.58 8.27 -8.07
CA GLY A 124 -6.50 8.90 -7.31
C GLY A 124 -5.23 8.05 -7.25
N LEU A 125 -4.92 7.25 -8.28
CA LEU A 125 -3.81 6.29 -8.23
C LEU A 125 -2.45 6.87 -8.65
N ASN A 126 -1.38 6.29 -8.09
CA ASN A 126 0.01 6.43 -8.56
C ASN A 126 0.54 7.88 -8.62
N GLY A 127 0.19 8.72 -7.65
CA GLY A 127 0.72 10.08 -7.56
C GLY A 127 0.13 11.08 -8.53
N VAL A 128 -1.04 10.79 -9.10
CA VAL A 128 -1.78 11.73 -9.96
C VAL A 128 -2.12 13.02 -9.20
N ASP A 129 -2.09 14.17 -9.88
CA ASP A 129 -2.57 15.44 -9.32
C ASP A 129 -4.08 15.55 -9.51
N LEU A 130 -4.80 15.59 -8.39
CA LEU A 130 -6.25 15.72 -8.36
C LEU A 130 -6.67 17.16 -8.09
N ALA A 131 -7.75 17.58 -8.74
CA ALA A 131 -8.38 18.85 -8.43
C ALA A 131 -8.97 18.82 -7.01
N LYS A 132 -8.67 19.85 -6.21
CA LYS A 132 -9.20 20.01 -4.84
C LYS A 132 -10.71 19.76 -4.75
N SER A 133 -11.49 20.25 -5.71
CA SER A 133 -12.96 20.10 -5.69
C SER A 133 -13.43 18.65 -5.77
N LEU A 134 -12.67 17.76 -6.43
CA LEU A 134 -13.01 16.35 -6.57
C LEU A 134 -12.79 15.57 -5.27
N THR A 135 -11.85 16.03 -4.44
CA THR A 135 -11.40 15.30 -3.25
C THR A 135 -12.11 15.74 -1.97
N GLN A 136 -13.19 16.53 -2.06
CA GLN A 136 -13.88 17.05 -0.87
C GLN A 136 -14.80 16.03 -0.21
N THR A 137 -15.22 14.99 -0.94
CA THR A 137 -16.00 13.86 -0.41
C THR A 137 -15.10 12.66 -0.18
N GLU A 138 -15.45 11.82 0.78
CA GLU A 138 -14.75 10.56 1.04
C GLU A 138 -14.72 9.67 -0.23
N PRO A 139 -13.57 9.09 -0.59
CA PRO A 139 -13.46 8.24 -1.77
C PRO A 139 -14.06 6.85 -1.53
N THR A 140 -14.40 6.16 -2.62
CA THR A 140 -14.57 4.70 -2.57
C THR A 140 -13.19 4.05 -2.60
N VAL A 141 -12.91 3.17 -1.64
CA VAL A 141 -11.63 2.47 -1.51
C VAL A 141 -11.79 0.96 -1.58
N GLY A 142 -10.81 0.27 -2.15
CA GLY A 142 -10.78 -1.20 -2.20
C GLY A 142 -9.54 -1.77 -2.87
N THR A 143 -9.47 -3.09 -2.97
CA THR A 143 -8.37 -3.82 -3.61
C THR A 143 -8.87 -4.60 -4.84
N THR A 144 -7.96 -4.93 -5.76
CA THR A 144 -8.29 -5.79 -6.91
C THR A 144 -8.47 -7.25 -6.50
N GLU A 145 -7.73 -7.69 -5.49
CA GLU A 145 -7.82 -9.02 -4.91
C GLU A 145 -8.66 -9.03 -3.63
N PRO A 146 -9.33 -10.15 -3.29
CA PRO A 146 -10.06 -10.29 -2.05
C PRO A 146 -9.18 -10.11 -0.82
N LEU A 147 -9.69 -9.35 0.14
CA LEU A 147 -9.11 -9.17 1.47
C LEU A 147 -9.44 -10.39 2.36
N THR A 148 -8.42 -10.99 2.99
CA THR A 148 -8.57 -12.27 3.73
C THR A 148 -8.63 -12.14 5.26
N GLY A 149 -8.15 -11.03 5.80
CA GLY A 149 -8.36 -10.60 7.18
C GLY A 149 -9.83 -10.28 7.50
N LYS A 150 -10.14 -10.24 8.80
CA LYS A 150 -11.47 -10.04 9.38
C LYS A 150 -11.82 -8.57 9.61
N SER A 151 -10.83 -7.73 9.90
CA SER A 151 -11.00 -6.31 10.19
C SER A 151 -9.82 -5.52 9.64
N TYR A 152 -10.07 -4.27 9.26
CA TYR A 152 -9.08 -3.38 8.68
C TYR A 152 -9.22 -1.96 9.23
N ALA A 153 -8.17 -1.17 9.02
CA ALA A 153 -8.20 0.28 9.16
C ALA A 153 -7.69 0.95 7.89
N ILE A 154 -8.29 2.08 7.54
CA ILE A 154 -7.80 3.00 6.52
C ILE A 154 -7.24 4.25 7.20
N ILE A 155 -6.10 4.72 6.71
CA ILE A 155 -5.40 5.90 7.23
C ILE A 155 -5.00 6.77 6.04
N MET A 156 -5.38 8.05 6.03
CA MET A 156 -4.98 9.05 5.04
C MET A 156 -4.21 10.18 5.72
N VAL A 157 -2.98 10.43 5.29
CA VAL A 157 -2.09 11.45 5.85
C VAL A 157 -1.53 12.38 4.77
N ASP A 158 -1.49 13.67 5.08
CA ASP A 158 -0.75 14.70 4.35
C ASP A 158 0.63 14.84 5.00
N ILE A 159 1.71 14.72 4.21
CA ILE A 159 3.09 14.81 4.72
C ILE A 159 3.80 16.11 4.36
N ASP A 160 3.08 17.03 3.72
CA ASP A 160 3.66 18.23 3.12
C ASP A 160 3.10 19.51 3.75
N ILE A 161 2.59 19.44 4.98
CA ILE A 161 2.03 20.60 5.69
C ILE A 161 3.10 21.67 5.88
N PRO A 162 2.96 22.87 5.29
CA PRO A 162 4.01 23.86 5.34
C PRO A 162 4.26 24.35 6.77
N THR A 163 5.53 24.48 7.17
CA THR A 163 5.90 25.08 8.46
C THR A 163 6.26 26.56 8.31
N ALA A 164 6.65 27.20 9.42
CA ALA A 164 7.20 28.56 9.39
C ALA A 164 8.63 28.62 8.81
N SER A 165 9.27 27.47 8.57
CA SER A 165 10.65 27.37 8.06
C SER A 165 10.73 26.43 6.85
N PRO A 166 10.21 26.84 5.66
CA PRO A 166 10.35 26.05 4.43
C PRO A 166 11.82 25.75 4.13
N PRO A 167 12.15 24.58 3.53
CA PRO A 167 11.22 23.59 2.97
C PRO A 167 10.70 22.57 3.99
N THR A 168 10.95 22.74 5.29
CA THR A 168 10.47 21.80 6.31
C THR A 168 8.96 21.72 6.30
N THR A 169 8.44 20.51 6.23
CA THR A 169 7.02 20.18 6.32
C THR A 169 6.70 19.46 7.62
N GLY A 170 5.42 19.46 7.99
CA GLY A 170 4.87 18.60 9.02
C GLY A 170 3.82 17.67 8.41
N THR A 171 3.12 16.94 9.27
CA THR A 171 2.08 16.00 8.86
C THR A 171 0.71 16.40 9.39
N PHE A 172 -0.34 15.99 8.68
CA PHE A 172 -1.72 16.10 9.14
C PHE A 172 -2.57 14.92 8.69
N LEU A 173 -3.34 14.34 9.60
CA LEU A 173 -4.24 13.24 9.31
C LEU A 173 -5.57 13.74 8.74
N HIS A 174 -5.87 13.28 7.53
CA HIS A 174 -7.08 13.59 6.80
C HIS A 174 -8.22 12.60 7.10
N TRP A 175 -7.91 11.32 7.31
CA TRP A 175 -8.90 10.30 7.59
C TRP A 175 -8.29 9.15 8.38
N ALA A 176 -8.99 8.65 9.39
CA ALA A 176 -8.73 7.35 9.97
C ALA A 176 -10.04 6.66 10.36
N GLN A 177 -10.27 5.49 9.80
CA GLN A 177 -11.44 4.66 10.09
C GLN A 177 -10.97 3.25 10.38
N ALA A 178 -11.37 2.71 11.54
CA ALA A 178 -11.12 1.33 11.92
C ALA A 178 -12.41 0.51 11.78
N ASP A 179 -12.34 -0.76 12.18
CA ASP A 179 -13.47 -1.71 12.14
C ASP A 179 -14.09 -1.85 10.76
N LEU A 180 -13.26 -1.73 9.71
CA LEU A 180 -13.66 -1.98 8.33
C LEU A 180 -13.67 -3.48 8.09
N THR A 181 -14.77 -3.98 7.55
CA THR A 181 -14.90 -5.40 7.17
C THR A 181 -15.06 -5.52 5.66
N PRO A 182 -14.49 -6.56 5.01
CA PRO A 182 -14.69 -6.76 3.58
C PRO A 182 -16.17 -6.83 3.23
N ALA A 183 -16.59 -6.09 2.20
CA ALA A 183 -17.96 -6.15 1.71
C ALA A 183 -18.24 -7.55 1.12
N ALA A 184 -19.47 -8.03 1.27
CA ALA A 184 -19.89 -9.33 0.72
C ALA A 184 -19.93 -9.36 -0.81
N GLN A 185 -20.05 -8.19 -1.44
CA GLN A 185 -20.14 -8.04 -2.89
C GLN A 185 -19.05 -7.09 -3.38
N THR A 186 -18.54 -7.36 -4.58
CA THR A 186 -17.62 -6.45 -5.26
C THR A 186 -18.35 -5.21 -5.78
N THR A 187 -17.63 -4.12 -5.93
CA THR A 187 -18.13 -2.86 -6.51
C THR A 187 -17.42 -2.59 -7.84
N THR A 188 -18.15 -2.18 -8.87
CA THR A 188 -17.54 -1.66 -10.10
C THR A 188 -17.35 -0.16 -9.98
N VAL A 189 -16.10 0.30 -10.06
CA VAL A 189 -15.74 1.72 -10.14
C VAL A 189 -15.37 2.10 -11.57
N LYS A 190 -15.87 3.25 -12.03
CA LYS A 190 -15.42 3.87 -13.28
C LYS A 190 -14.22 4.73 -12.97
N LEU A 191 -13.12 4.50 -13.66
CA LEU A 191 -11.90 5.27 -13.53
C LEU A 191 -11.53 5.86 -14.90
N ASN A 192 -10.62 6.83 -14.91
CA ASN A 192 -10.14 7.47 -16.13
C ASN A 192 -9.54 6.48 -17.15
N ASP A 193 -9.07 5.33 -16.69
CA ASP A 193 -8.47 4.28 -17.51
C ASP A 193 -9.39 3.06 -17.76
N GLY A 194 -10.64 3.13 -17.30
CA GLY A 194 -11.67 2.11 -17.54
C GLY A 194 -12.45 1.72 -16.29
N GLU A 195 -13.33 0.73 -16.45
CA GLU A 195 -14.05 0.14 -15.34
C GLU A 195 -13.18 -0.90 -14.61
N ARG A 196 -13.24 -0.91 -13.28
CA ARG A 196 -12.57 -1.90 -12.44
C ARG A 196 -13.54 -2.47 -11.41
N VAL A 197 -13.51 -3.79 -11.26
CA VAL A 197 -14.18 -4.47 -10.15
C VAL A 197 -13.23 -4.50 -8.96
N ILE A 198 -13.70 -4.04 -7.81
CA ILE A 198 -12.91 -3.95 -6.58
C ILE A 198 -13.62 -4.59 -5.39
N HIS A 199 -12.82 -5.10 -4.46
CA HIS A 199 -13.26 -5.57 -3.15
C HIS A 199 -13.22 -4.40 -2.17
N THR A 200 -14.39 -3.82 -1.90
CA THR A 200 -14.54 -2.70 -0.98
C THR A 200 -14.65 -3.15 0.47
N LEU A 201 -14.54 -2.19 1.39
CA LEU A 201 -14.78 -2.41 2.81
C LEU A 201 -15.98 -1.58 3.29
N THR A 202 -16.64 -2.04 4.34
CA THR A 202 -17.76 -1.34 4.97
C THR A 202 -17.63 -1.37 6.49
N THR A 203 -18.22 -0.37 7.13
CA THR A 203 -18.31 -0.30 8.60
C THR A 203 -19.53 0.52 9.02
N THR A 204 -19.97 0.29 10.24
CA THR A 204 -20.98 1.10 10.93
C THR A 204 -20.40 1.84 12.14
N SER A 205 -19.10 1.65 12.42
CA SER A 205 -18.40 2.33 13.50
C SER A 205 -18.10 3.78 13.12
N ASN A 206 -18.09 4.67 14.11
CA ASN A 206 -17.60 6.03 13.90
C ASN A 206 -16.12 6.02 13.51
N ALA A 207 -15.71 7.00 12.71
CA ALA A 207 -14.30 7.18 12.38
C ALA A 207 -13.50 7.59 13.63
N ILE A 208 -12.23 7.16 13.69
CA ILE A 208 -11.26 7.69 14.65
C ILE A 208 -11.02 9.17 14.34
N ALA A 209 -10.95 9.49 13.04
CA ALA A 209 -10.89 10.84 12.52
C ALA A 209 -11.67 10.90 11.20
N ASP A 210 -12.82 11.58 11.20
CA ASP A 210 -13.67 11.74 10.01
C ASP A 210 -12.89 12.24 8.79
N TYR A 211 -13.33 11.86 7.59
CA TYR A 211 -12.70 12.33 6.36
C TYR A 211 -12.70 13.87 6.29
N LYS A 212 -11.52 14.45 6.05
CA LYS A 212 -11.35 15.85 5.66
C LYS A 212 -10.69 15.88 4.30
N GLY A 213 -11.33 16.52 3.32
CA GLY A 213 -10.77 16.64 1.99
C GLY A 213 -9.43 17.41 1.97
N PRO A 214 -8.52 17.07 1.04
CA PRO A 214 -7.34 17.87 0.72
C PRO A 214 -7.65 19.36 0.56
N ALA A 215 -6.80 20.20 1.14
CA ALA A 215 -6.94 21.66 1.06
C ALA A 215 -5.58 22.36 1.24
N PRO A 216 -4.60 22.10 0.34
CA PRO A 216 -3.28 22.70 0.44
C PRO A 216 -3.41 24.24 0.47
N PRO A 217 -2.80 24.92 1.45
CA PRO A 217 -2.81 26.37 1.51
C PRO A 217 -1.97 26.95 0.37
N ALA A 218 -2.19 28.23 0.07
CA ALA A 218 -1.29 28.97 -0.81
C ALA A 218 0.01 29.31 -0.07
N ARG A 219 0.80 28.31 0.35
CA ARG A 219 2.10 28.45 1.04
C ARG A 219 3.01 27.31 0.58
N VAL A 220 4.31 27.54 0.46
CA VAL A 220 5.26 26.53 -0.05
C VAL A 220 5.43 25.36 0.95
N PRO A 221 5.34 24.08 0.50
CA PRO A 221 5.03 23.64 -0.87
C PRO A 221 3.55 23.81 -1.24
N LEU A 222 3.27 24.25 -2.47
CA LEU A 222 1.90 24.44 -2.97
C LEU A 222 1.21 23.12 -3.32
N SER A 223 1.98 22.07 -3.59
CA SER A 223 1.51 20.72 -3.86
C SER A 223 1.78 19.84 -2.66
N HIS A 224 0.76 19.11 -2.22
CA HIS A 224 0.83 18.22 -1.07
C HIS A 224 0.57 16.79 -1.53
N ARG A 225 1.34 15.84 -0.98
CA ARG A 225 1.11 14.40 -1.14
C ARG A 225 0.20 13.90 -0.03
N TYR A 226 -0.85 13.21 -0.44
CA TYR A 226 -1.78 12.51 0.43
C TYR A 226 -1.55 11.02 0.25
N ILE A 227 -1.19 10.34 1.34
CA ILE A 227 -0.87 8.91 1.34
C ILE A 227 -1.99 8.17 2.05
N GLU A 228 -2.49 7.12 1.41
CA GLU A 228 -3.49 6.23 1.98
C GLU A 228 -2.91 4.84 2.22
N LEU A 229 -3.17 4.32 3.42
CA LEU A 229 -2.77 2.98 3.83
C LEU A 229 -4.00 2.18 4.25
N LEU A 230 -4.11 0.97 3.73
CA LEU A 230 -5.03 -0.04 4.24
C LEU A 230 -4.23 -1.04 5.09
N VAL A 231 -4.66 -1.24 6.33
CA VAL A 231 -3.95 -2.03 7.34
C VAL A 231 -4.85 -3.14 7.85
N ASP A 232 -4.37 -4.38 7.88
CA ASP A 232 -5.06 -5.52 8.51
C ASP A 232 -4.99 -5.40 10.03
N THR A 233 -6.16 -5.30 10.67
CA THR A 233 -6.32 -5.16 12.12
C THR A 233 -6.96 -6.40 12.77
N SER A 234 -7.03 -7.53 12.04
CA SER A 234 -7.69 -8.76 12.49
C SER A 234 -7.23 -9.28 13.85
N ASP A 235 -5.94 -9.09 14.15
CA ASP A 235 -5.29 -9.57 15.37
C ASP A 235 -4.88 -8.42 16.30
N ILE A 236 -5.50 -7.24 16.15
CA ILE A 236 -5.16 -6.07 16.97
C ILE A 236 -5.45 -6.34 18.45
N THR A 237 -4.53 -5.94 19.31
CA THR A 237 -4.71 -6.02 20.77
C THR A 237 -5.47 -4.80 21.28
N ALA A 238 -5.96 -4.84 22.52
CA ALA A 238 -6.58 -3.67 23.14
C ALA A 238 -5.63 -2.46 23.21
N ASP A 239 -4.35 -2.70 23.52
CA ASP A 239 -3.31 -1.67 23.50
C ASP A 239 -3.08 -1.14 22.08
N GLY A 240 -3.12 -2.01 21.07
CA GLY A 240 -3.00 -1.58 19.68
C GLY A 240 -4.19 -0.75 19.21
N THR A 241 -5.40 -1.09 19.64
CA THR A 241 -6.59 -0.27 19.41
C THR A 241 -6.42 1.10 20.08
N ALA A 242 -5.94 1.16 21.33
CA ALA A 242 -5.68 2.42 22.01
C ALA A 242 -4.61 3.26 21.28
N ALA A 243 -3.57 2.62 20.74
CA ALA A 243 -2.56 3.29 19.91
C ALA A 243 -3.18 3.89 18.64
N LEU A 244 -4.03 3.15 17.91
CA LEU A 244 -4.73 3.69 16.74
C LEU A 244 -5.63 4.89 17.10
N GLN A 245 -6.29 4.89 18.26
CA GLN A 245 -7.15 6.00 18.69
C GLN A 245 -6.40 7.33 18.85
N THR A 246 -5.07 7.30 19.01
CA THR A 246 -4.25 8.53 19.04
C THR A 246 -4.31 9.32 17.72
N LEU A 247 -4.65 8.67 16.60
CA LEU A 247 -4.87 9.30 15.30
C LEU A 247 -5.99 10.35 15.31
N SER A 248 -6.89 10.32 16.30
CA SER A 248 -7.87 11.40 16.51
C SER A 248 -7.19 12.78 16.65
N THR A 249 -5.95 12.82 17.13
CA THR A 249 -5.09 14.02 17.13
C THR A 249 -4.39 14.15 15.79
N ARG A 250 -4.96 14.97 14.91
CA ARG A 250 -4.59 15.00 13.48
C ARG A 250 -3.22 15.61 13.17
N GLY A 251 -2.73 16.55 13.97
CA GLY A 251 -1.51 17.30 13.64
C GLY A 251 -0.23 16.59 14.11
N GLY A 252 0.80 16.57 13.28
CA GLY A 252 2.11 15.99 13.65
C GLY A 252 2.09 14.48 13.81
N VAL A 253 1.15 13.79 13.14
CA VAL A 253 1.04 12.33 13.17
C VAL A 253 2.24 11.68 12.51
N ASP A 254 2.85 10.73 13.23
CA ASP A 254 3.80 9.76 12.68
C ASP A 254 3.08 8.42 12.55
N VAL A 255 2.61 8.11 11.34
CA VAL A 255 1.82 6.90 11.07
C VAL A 255 2.64 5.64 11.35
N ASN A 256 3.94 5.64 11.02
CA ASN A 256 4.81 4.50 11.29
C ASN A 256 4.97 4.23 12.78
N ALA A 257 5.17 5.28 13.59
CA ALA A 257 5.28 5.14 15.04
C ALA A 257 3.96 4.64 15.65
N VAL A 258 2.82 5.13 15.19
CA VAL A 258 1.50 4.66 15.64
C VAL A 258 1.30 3.19 15.29
N LEU A 259 1.53 2.81 14.03
CA LEU A 259 1.38 1.41 13.59
C LEU A 259 2.39 0.49 14.28
N THR A 260 3.62 0.95 14.53
CA THR A 260 4.62 0.19 15.29
C THR A 260 4.16 -0.05 16.73
N THR A 261 3.67 0.99 17.40
CA THR A 261 3.11 0.89 18.76
C THR A 261 1.91 -0.05 18.80
N ALA A 262 1.10 -0.06 17.74
CA ALA A 262 -0.04 -0.94 17.62
C ALA A 262 0.30 -2.40 17.25
N GLY A 263 1.57 -2.70 16.94
CA GLY A 263 1.98 -4.01 16.42
C GLY A 263 1.54 -4.27 14.97
N LEU A 264 1.21 -3.21 14.23
CA LEU A 264 0.62 -3.23 12.89
C LEU A 264 1.58 -2.74 11.77
N ALA A 265 2.81 -2.35 12.07
CA ALA A 265 3.74 -1.82 11.05
C ALA A 265 3.94 -2.78 9.86
N ASN A 266 3.97 -4.09 10.11
CA ASN A 266 4.08 -5.13 9.07
C ASN A 266 2.72 -5.66 8.57
N LYS A 267 1.63 -4.93 8.84
CA LYS A 267 0.26 -5.34 8.51
C LYS A 267 -0.38 -4.41 7.46
N VAL A 268 0.38 -3.52 6.85
CA VAL A 268 -0.08 -2.75 5.69
C VAL A 268 -0.29 -3.71 4.52
N VAL A 269 -1.53 -3.80 4.02
CA VAL A 269 -1.92 -4.73 2.95
C VAL A 269 -1.99 -4.06 1.58
N ALA A 270 -2.24 -2.75 1.54
CA ALA A 270 -2.30 -1.96 0.32
C ALA A 270 -2.00 -0.50 0.64
N GLY A 271 -1.47 0.23 -0.34
CA GLY A 271 -1.18 1.65 -0.20
C GLY A 271 -1.41 2.40 -1.51
N ASN A 272 -1.59 3.70 -1.39
CA ASN A 272 -1.71 4.61 -2.51
C ASN A 272 -1.18 6.00 -2.12
N PHE A 273 -0.96 6.84 -3.13
CA PHE A 273 -0.90 8.28 -2.90
C PHE A 273 -1.38 9.05 -4.13
N PHE A 274 -1.79 10.29 -3.91
CA PHE A 274 -2.03 11.30 -4.93
C PHE A 274 -1.54 12.67 -4.46
N THR A 275 -1.53 13.66 -5.35
CA THR A 275 -1.24 15.04 -4.99
C THR A 275 -2.44 15.95 -5.18
N VAL A 276 -2.49 17.03 -4.40
CA VAL A 276 -3.37 18.16 -4.71
C VAL A 276 -2.52 19.41 -4.68
N THR A 277 -2.69 20.23 -5.72
CA THR A 277 -1.91 21.45 -5.90
C THR A 277 -2.77 22.70 -5.74
N ASN A 278 -2.30 23.64 -4.92
CA ASN A 278 -2.81 25.00 -4.89
C ASN A 278 -2.14 25.82 -6.02
N PRO A 279 -2.88 26.38 -7.00
CA PRO A 279 -2.28 27.08 -8.13
C PRO A 279 -1.63 28.43 -7.76
N GLY A 280 -1.80 28.92 -6.53
CA GLY A 280 -1.08 30.08 -5.99
C GLY A 280 -1.71 31.45 -6.28
N PRO A 281 -0.94 32.54 -6.12
CA PRO A 281 0.49 32.57 -5.75
C PRO A 281 0.72 32.17 -4.28
N ALA A 282 1.92 31.68 -3.95
CA ALA A 282 2.27 31.39 -2.55
C ALA A 282 2.31 32.69 -1.72
N ALA A 283 1.53 32.72 -0.65
CA ALA A 283 1.57 33.76 0.36
C ALA A 283 2.79 33.55 1.28
N ASN A 284 3.48 34.66 1.59
CA ASN A 284 4.58 34.65 2.56
C ASN A 284 4.07 34.21 3.94
N ALA A 285 4.86 33.42 4.67
CA ALA A 285 4.52 32.78 5.94
C ALA A 285 4.12 33.74 7.11
N LYS A 286 4.06 35.05 6.88
CA LYS A 286 3.57 36.04 7.85
C LYS A 286 2.12 36.44 7.50
N LYS A 287 1.18 35.84 8.24
CA LYS A 287 -0.28 36.12 8.25
C LYS A 287 -1.03 35.76 6.97
N SER A 288 -1.60 34.55 6.92
CA SER A 288 -2.86 34.34 6.20
C SER A 288 -3.59 33.10 6.69
N ASN A 289 -4.51 33.32 7.62
CA ASN A 289 -5.73 32.52 7.70
C ASN A 289 -6.65 33.07 6.59
N SER A 290 -6.39 32.70 5.33
CA SER A 290 -7.16 33.18 4.19
C SER A 290 -8.06 32.07 3.70
N THR A 291 -9.31 32.12 4.14
CA THR A 291 -10.44 31.51 3.47
C THR A 291 -10.63 32.27 2.16
N THR A 292 -10.08 31.78 1.05
CA THR A 292 -10.37 32.37 -0.27
C THR A 292 -11.80 32.00 -0.67
N THR A 293 -12.72 32.90 -0.38
CA THR A 293 -14.05 32.95 -0.96
C THR A 293 -13.93 33.16 -2.47
N ALA A 294 -14.64 32.36 -3.26
CA ALA A 294 -14.78 32.57 -4.71
C ALA A 294 -15.38 33.96 -5.00
N PRO A 295 -15.01 34.64 -6.11
CA PRO A 295 -15.56 35.95 -6.42
C PRO A 295 -16.98 35.81 -6.97
N THR A 296 -17.98 35.96 -6.10
CA THR A 296 -19.35 36.25 -6.53
C THR A 296 -19.44 37.75 -6.84
N GLY A 297 -19.39 38.10 -8.12
CA GLY A 297 -19.54 39.47 -8.58
C GLY A 297 -20.96 39.99 -8.33
N ALA A 298 -21.15 40.70 -7.22
CA ALA A 298 -22.31 41.55 -6.97
C ALA A 298 -21.86 43.02 -7.09
N VAL A 299 -22.24 43.68 -8.18
CA VAL A 299 -21.98 45.09 -8.42
C VAL A 299 -23.12 45.90 -7.79
N THR A 300 -22.82 46.62 -6.72
CA THR A 300 -23.71 47.66 -6.16
C THR A 300 -23.22 49.03 -6.65
N PRO A 301 -24.06 49.86 -7.29
CA PRO A 301 -23.60 51.09 -7.94
C PRO A 301 -23.47 52.25 -6.96
N SER A 302 -22.30 52.91 -6.98
CA SER A 302 -22.09 54.19 -6.30
C SER A 302 -22.35 55.35 -7.26
N LYS A 303 -22.94 56.39 -6.68
CA LYS A 303 -23.66 57.53 -7.25
C LYS A 303 -22.73 58.71 -7.56
N VAL A 304 -22.64 59.17 -8.82
CA VAL A 304 -22.08 60.49 -9.23
C VAL A 304 -22.76 60.96 -10.55
N PRO A 305 -22.99 62.28 -10.78
CA PRO A 305 -24.16 62.77 -11.52
C PRO A 305 -23.94 63.19 -12.99
N SER A 306 -25.07 63.21 -13.70
CA SER A 306 -25.51 64.11 -14.79
C SER A 306 -24.49 64.61 -15.83
N GLY A 307 -24.63 64.11 -17.06
CA GLY A 307 -24.07 64.69 -18.28
C GLY A 307 -24.81 64.19 -19.52
N ILE A 308 -25.57 65.10 -20.14
CA ILE A 308 -26.47 64.95 -21.28
C ILE A 308 -25.76 64.43 -22.54
N SER A 309 -26.36 63.48 -23.27
CA SER A 309 -26.45 63.50 -24.74
C SER A 309 -27.27 62.32 -25.29
N SER A 310 -28.13 62.65 -26.25
CA SER A 310 -29.18 61.89 -26.93
C SER A 310 -28.68 60.73 -27.81
N GLY A 311 -29.48 59.66 -27.96
CA GLY A 311 -29.19 58.63 -28.97
C GLY A 311 -30.01 57.34 -28.96
N ILE A 312 -31.33 57.44 -29.13
CA ILE A 312 -32.22 56.59 -29.96
C ILE A 312 -32.04 55.04 -29.93
N LYS A 313 -33.07 54.39 -29.35
CA LYS A 313 -33.72 53.09 -29.68
C LYS A 313 -32.90 51.97 -30.33
N SER A 314 -32.80 50.83 -29.63
CA SER A 314 -32.82 49.50 -30.26
C SER A 314 -33.97 48.66 -29.69
N THR A 315 -34.69 48.03 -30.61
CA THR A 315 -35.92 47.27 -30.43
C THR A 315 -35.67 45.85 -29.94
N SER A 316 -36.53 45.41 -29.02
CA SER A 316 -36.92 44.02 -28.77
C SER A 316 -37.14 43.23 -30.07
N LEU A 317 -36.79 41.94 -30.09
CA LEU A 317 -37.63 40.87 -30.63
C LEU A 317 -37.19 39.48 -30.13
N SER A 318 -38.21 38.64 -29.89
CA SER A 318 -38.19 37.31 -29.29
C SER A 318 -37.96 36.14 -30.26
N ASN A 319 -37.65 34.98 -29.66
CA ASN A 319 -38.00 33.58 -29.98
C ASN A 319 -37.71 33.00 -31.38
N THR A 320 -36.97 31.89 -31.43
CA THR A 320 -37.32 30.73 -32.28
C THR A 320 -36.75 29.42 -31.69
N VAL A 321 -37.66 28.48 -31.44
CA VAL A 321 -37.45 27.05 -31.18
C VAL A 321 -37.21 26.34 -32.52
N LEU A 322 -36.22 25.45 -32.61
CA LEU A 322 -36.12 24.51 -33.74
C LEU A 322 -35.86 23.08 -33.22
N MET A 323 -36.89 22.25 -33.33
CA MET A 323 -36.78 20.79 -33.30
C MET A 323 -36.20 20.30 -34.63
N GLY A 324 -35.31 19.32 -34.59
CA GLY A 324 -34.83 18.61 -35.77
C GLY A 324 -34.57 17.14 -35.43
N ALA A 325 -35.51 16.29 -35.82
CA ALA A 325 -35.38 14.84 -35.83
C ALA A 325 -34.55 14.40 -37.05
N MET A 326 -33.68 13.39 -36.89
CA MET A 326 -33.32 12.48 -37.97
C MET A 326 -33.16 11.06 -37.42
N ALA A 327 -33.89 10.15 -38.05
CA ALA A 327 -33.85 8.71 -37.87
C ALA A 327 -33.45 8.08 -39.20
N VAL A 328 -32.40 7.25 -39.23
CA VAL A 328 -32.16 6.06 -40.09
C VAL A 328 -30.96 5.37 -39.41
N GLY A 329 -30.94 4.12 -38.96
CA GLY A 329 -31.48 2.89 -39.51
C GLY A 329 -30.30 2.03 -39.98
N PHE A 330 -29.87 1.04 -39.19
CA PHE A 330 -29.08 -0.09 -39.71
C PHE A 330 -29.44 -1.38 -38.98
N LEU A 331 -30.00 -2.29 -39.76
CA LEU A 331 -30.33 -3.67 -39.47
C LEU A 331 -29.05 -4.52 -39.60
N GLY A 332 -28.86 -5.49 -38.71
CA GLY A 332 -27.83 -6.52 -38.84
C GLY A 332 -28.14 -7.69 -37.91
N ALA A 333 -28.96 -8.61 -38.39
CA ALA A 333 -29.26 -9.88 -37.75
C ALA A 333 -28.18 -10.92 -38.09
N PHE A 334 -27.71 -11.68 -37.09
CA PHE A 334 -27.18 -13.03 -37.28
C PHE A 334 -27.77 -13.94 -36.19
N ALA A 335 -28.31 -15.05 -36.64
CA ALA A 335 -28.86 -16.12 -35.83
C ALA A 335 -28.20 -17.46 -36.22
N SER A 336 -28.32 -18.41 -35.29
CA SER A 336 -28.15 -19.87 -35.39
C SER A 336 -26.76 -20.49 -35.19
N SER A 337 -26.63 -21.09 -33.99
CA SER A 337 -26.41 -22.52 -33.70
C SER A 337 -25.29 -23.30 -34.40
N PHE A 338 -24.35 -23.78 -33.58
CA PHE A 338 -24.02 -25.20 -33.37
C PHE A 338 -23.76 -25.43 -31.87
#